data_AF-Q9ALY4-F1
#
_entry.id   AF-Q9ALY4-F1
#
_cell.length_a   1.000
_cell.length_b   1.000
_cell.length_c   1.000
_cell.angle_alpha   90.00
_cell.angle_beta   90.00
_cell.angle_gamma   90.00
#
_symmetry.space_group_name_H-M   'P 1'
#
loop_
_entity.id
_entity.type
_entity.pdbx_description
1 polymer ?
#
loop_
_entity_poly.entity_id
_entity_poly.type
_entity_poly.pdbx_seq_one_letter_code
_entity_poly.pdbx_strand_id
1 'polypeptide(L)'
;ANHFTVSVNQLNQHDEVKQVNDHLRQAGFVINESGGEVKGSPEVLLEQSSTMADKVPVTFEEGSEIIPGGFYEFAKRYPMENGELYPGFVAASADKIFESTNG
;
A
#
# COMPACT_ATOMS: atom_id res chain seq x y z
N ALA A 1 -9.04 7.28 -9.06
CA ALA A 1 -8.04 7.54 -8.00
C ALA A 1 -6.82 6.67 -8.31
N ASN A 2 -5.60 7.14 -7.99
CA ASN A 2 -4.37 6.37 -8.21
C ASN A 2 -4.26 5.20 -7.19
N HIS A 3 -4.60 5.48 -5.92
CA HIS A 3 -4.78 4.47 -4.88
C HIS A 3 -5.76 4.95 -3.81
N PHE A 4 -6.18 4.01 -2.96
CA PHE A 4 -6.81 4.26 -1.68
C PHE A 4 -6.00 3.57 -0.59
N THR A 5 -5.95 4.18 0.60
CA THR A 5 -5.24 3.62 1.75
C THR A 5 -6.25 3.10 2.78
N VAL A 6 -6.21 1.79 3.04
CA VAL A 6 -6.99 1.13 4.09
C VAL A 6 -6.27 1.31 5.42
N SER A 7 -6.99 1.79 6.44
CA SER A 7 -6.45 1.88 7.79
C SER A 7 -6.48 0.52 8.47
N VAL A 8 -5.30 -0.07 8.68
CA VAL A 8 -5.14 -1.35 9.38
C VAL A 8 -5.63 -1.23 10.83
N ASN A 9 -5.45 -0.07 11.45
CA ASN A 9 -5.94 0.21 12.81
C ASN A 9 -7.44 -0.02 13.01
N GLN A 10 -8.24 -0.01 11.93
CA GLN A 10 -9.70 -0.14 11.98
C GLN A 10 -10.18 -1.53 11.56
N LEU A 11 -9.27 -2.46 11.23
CA LEU A 11 -9.62 -3.81 10.86
C LEU A 11 -9.90 -4.64 12.12
N ASN A 12 -10.95 -5.47 12.05
CA ASN A 12 -11.30 -6.36 13.17
C ASN A 12 -10.54 -7.71 13.13
N GLN A 13 -9.92 -8.05 12.00
CA GLN A 13 -9.33 -9.39 11.76
C GLN A 13 -7.81 -9.37 11.69
N HIS A 14 -7.19 -8.20 11.53
CA HIS A 14 -5.77 -8.04 11.33
C HIS A 14 -5.28 -6.81 12.09
N ASP A 15 -4.25 -7.01 12.90
CA ASP A 15 -3.64 -5.96 13.72
C ASP A 15 -2.34 -5.44 13.10
N GLU A 16 -1.72 -6.23 12.21
CA GLU A 16 -0.43 -5.92 11.59
C GLU A 16 -0.53 -5.82 10.06
N VAL A 17 0.22 -4.89 9.47
CA VAL A 17 0.32 -4.73 8.00
C VAL A 17 0.74 -6.05 7.34
N LYS A 18 1.65 -6.79 7.97
CA LYS A 18 2.11 -8.08 7.46
C LYS A 18 0.99 -9.14 7.40
N GLN A 19 0.08 -9.17 8.38
CA GLN A 19 -1.05 -10.12 8.37
C GLN A 19 -1.99 -9.82 7.19
N VAL A 20 -2.20 -8.54 6.88
CA VAL A 20 -2.95 -8.12 5.70
C VAL A 20 -2.24 -8.56 4.42
N ASN A 21 -0.92 -8.37 4.30
CA ASN A 21 -0.15 -8.86 3.16
C ASN A 21 -0.30 -10.37 2.96
N ASP A 22 -0.18 -11.15 4.04
CA ASP A 22 -0.31 -12.60 3.99
C ASP A 22 -1.70 -13.04 3.52
N HIS A 23 -2.77 -12.34 3.98
CA HIS A 23 -4.14 -12.57 3.51
C HIS A 23 -4.32 -12.24 2.02
N LEU A 24 -3.79 -11.10 1.58
CA LEU A 24 -3.86 -10.67 0.18
C LEU A 24 -3.13 -11.64 -0.75
N ARG A 25 -1.96 -12.15 -0.36
CA ARG A 25 -1.25 -13.18 -1.12
C ARG A 25 -2.06 -14.46 -1.26
N GLN A 26 -2.73 -14.90 -0.19
CA GLN A 26 -3.62 -16.06 -0.24
C GLN A 26 -4.81 -15.84 -1.18
N ALA A 27 -5.28 -14.60 -1.31
CA ALA A 27 -6.32 -14.21 -2.26
C ALA A 27 -5.81 -14.01 -3.70
N GLY A 28 -4.50 -14.16 -3.95
CA GLY A 28 -3.89 -14.07 -5.28
C GLY A 28 -3.38 -12.69 -5.69
N PHE A 29 -3.35 -11.72 -4.77
CA PHE A 29 -2.77 -10.40 -5.04
C PHE A 29 -1.25 -10.43 -4.94
N VAL A 30 -0.59 -9.65 -5.81
CA VAL A 30 0.86 -9.42 -5.74
C VAL A 30 1.11 -8.20 -4.86
N ILE A 31 2.03 -8.33 -3.89
CA ILE A 31 2.43 -7.23 -2.99
C ILE A 31 3.66 -6.54 -3.57
N ASN A 32 3.73 -5.22 -3.45
CA ASN A 32 4.92 -4.45 -3.80
C ASN A 32 6.02 -4.70 -2.74
N GLU A 33 7.11 -5.32 -3.16
CA GLU A 33 8.26 -5.66 -2.31
C GLU A 33 9.45 -4.71 -2.45
N SER A 34 9.35 -3.66 -3.28
CA SER A 34 10.42 -2.66 -3.42
C SER A 34 10.65 -1.94 -2.10
N GLY A 35 11.87 -1.96 -1.56
CA GLY A 35 12.17 -1.42 -0.22
C GLY A 35 11.64 -2.27 0.94
N GLY A 36 11.27 -3.53 0.69
CA GLY A 36 10.65 -4.45 1.66
C GLY A 36 9.12 -4.48 1.53
N GLU A 37 8.46 -5.56 1.94
CA GLU A 37 6.99 -5.68 1.82
C GLU A 37 6.22 -4.74 2.77
N VAL A 38 6.84 -4.36 3.89
CA VAL A 38 6.35 -3.37 4.85
C VAL A 38 7.39 -2.26 4.92
N LYS A 39 6.95 -1.03 4.66
CA LYS A 39 7.77 0.18 4.67
C LYS A 39 7.47 0.98 5.93
N GLY A 40 8.52 1.56 6.51
CA GLY A 40 8.42 2.24 7.80
C GLY A 40 8.52 1.24 8.95
N SER A 41 8.15 1.69 10.14
CA SER A 41 8.31 0.95 11.38
C SER A 41 7.54 1.63 12.52
N PRO A 42 7.36 0.96 13.67
CA PRO A 42 6.77 1.57 14.86
C PRO A 42 7.55 2.81 15.34
N GLU A 43 8.87 2.85 15.18
CA GLU A 43 9.71 3.98 15.63
C GLU A 43 9.46 5.26 14.83
N VAL A 44 9.07 5.12 13.55
CA VAL A 44 8.64 6.25 12.71
C VAL A 44 7.11 6.44 12.73
N LEU A 45 6.43 5.73 13.64
CA LEU A 45 5.00 5.76 13.92
C LEU A 45 4.08 5.40 12.74
N LEU A 46 4.63 4.77 11.70
CA LEU A 46 3.91 4.46 10.47
C LEU A 46 4.51 3.23 9.79
N GLU A 47 3.66 2.25 9.51
CA GLU A 47 3.97 1.10 8.66
C GLU A 47 3.00 1.05 7.47
N GLN A 48 3.52 0.76 6.29
CA GLN A 48 2.77 0.79 5.04
C GLN A 48 3.10 -0.40 4.13
N SER A 49 2.12 -0.89 3.39
CA SER A 49 2.31 -1.82 2.28
C SER A 49 1.35 -1.48 1.15
N SER A 50 1.59 -2.05 -0.04
CA SER A 50 0.67 -1.91 -1.17
C SER A 50 0.63 -3.16 -2.03
N THR A 51 -0.47 -3.35 -2.75
CA THR A 51 -0.50 -4.26 -3.89
C THR A 51 0.30 -3.67 -5.05
N MET A 52 0.72 -4.52 -6.00
CA MET A 52 1.04 -4.04 -7.34
C MET A 52 -0.25 -3.52 -8.00
N ALA A 53 -0.11 -2.56 -8.91
CA ALA A 53 -1.26 -2.04 -9.64
C ALA A 53 -1.84 -3.10 -10.57
N ASP A 54 -3.17 -3.16 -10.61
CA ASP A 54 -3.87 -3.99 -11.59
C ASP A 54 -3.59 -3.50 -13.01
N LYS A 55 -3.68 -4.40 -13.99
CA LYS A 55 -3.52 -4.05 -15.40
C LYS A 55 -4.88 -3.89 -16.06
N VAL A 56 -5.11 -2.74 -16.71
CA VAL A 56 -6.39 -2.39 -17.33
C VAL A 56 -6.21 -2.14 -18.84
N PRO A 57 -7.15 -2.62 -19.68
CA PRO A 57 -7.15 -2.26 -21.09
C PRO A 57 -7.62 -0.82 -21.25
N VAL A 58 -6.86 -0.03 -22.01
CA VAL A 58 -7.22 1.33 -22.40
C VAL A 58 -7.18 1.43 -23.91
N THR A 59 -8.18 2.09 -24.48
CA THR A 59 -8.29 2.32 -25.92
C THR A 59 -7.72 3.69 -26.26
N PHE A 60 -6.68 3.70 -27.09
CA PHE A 60 -6.07 4.86 -27.71
C PHE A 60 -6.54 4.98 -29.17
N GLU A 61 -6.19 6.08 -29.85
CA GLU A 61 -6.52 6.26 -31.27
C GLU A 61 -5.83 5.21 -32.15
N GLU A 62 -4.63 4.76 -31.74
CA GLU A 62 -3.80 3.80 -32.46
C GLU A 62 -4.11 2.32 -32.15
N GLY A 63 -4.90 2.05 -31.12
CA GLY A 63 -5.19 0.68 -30.68
C GLY A 63 -5.47 0.57 -29.18
N SER A 64 -5.66 -0.65 -28.69
CA SER A 64 -5.83 -0.90 -27.26
C SER A 64 -4.54 -1.43 -26.64
N GLU A 65 -4.13 -0.82 -25.54
CA GLU A 65 -2.94 -1.20 -24.78
C GLU A 65 -3.33 -1.58 -23.35
N ILE A 66 -2.54 -2.46 -22.74
CA ILE A 66 -2.68 -2.83 -21.34
C ILE A 66 -1.75 -1.95 -20.52
N ILE A 67 -2.31 -1.12 -19.64
CA ILE A 67 -1.54 -0.20 -18.80
C ILE A 67 -1.78 -0.45 -17.30
N PRO A 68 -0.85 -0.05 -16.41
CA PRO A 68 -1.11 -0.03 -14.98
C PRO A 68 -2.30 0.88 -14.63
N GLY A 69 -3.24 0.33 -13.86
CA GLY A 69 -4.39 1.04 -13.31
C GLY A 69 -4.09 1.61 -11.94
N GLY A 70 -4.88 1.23 -10.95
CA GLY A 70 -4.69 1.63 -9.54
C GLY A 70 -4.12 0.51 -8.69
N PHE A 71 -3.63 0.86 -7.50
CA PHE A 71 -3.23 -0.08 -6.46
C PHE A 71 -3.96 0.22 -5.15
N TYR A 72 -3.91 -0.73 -4.22
CA TYR A 72 -4.42 -0.55 -2.87
C TYR A 72 -3.25 -0.45 -1.89
N GLU A 73 -3.32 0.52 -1.00
CA GLU A 73 -2.35 0.71 0.07
C GLU A 73 -2.97 0.34 1.42
N PHE A 74 -2.16 -0.14 2.36
CA PHE A 74 -2.54 -0.49 3.72
C PHE A 74 -1.59 0.20 4.68
N ALA A 75 -2.13 0.91 5.66
CA ALA A 75 -1.33 1.68 6.60
C ALA A 75 -1.74 1.42 8.06
N LYS A 76 -0.75 1.16 8.90
CA LYS A 76 -0.88 1.13 10.36
C LYS A 76 -0.17 2.34 10.94
N ARG A 77 -0.91 3.15 11.70
CA ARG A 77 -0.42 4.33 12.40
C ARG A 77 -0.27 4.01 13.88
N TYR A 78 0.80 4.49 14.49
CA TYR A 78 1.04 4.33 15.92
C TYR A 78 0.69 5.62 16.66
N PRO A 79 0.29 5.52 17.94
CA PRO A 79 0.02 6.69 18.77
C PRO A 79 1.30 7.50 19.00
N MET A 80 1.19 8.81 18.88
CA MET A 80 2.18 9.78 19.32
C MET A 80 2.16 9.91 20.86
N GLU A 81 3.10 10.67 21.43
CA GLU A 81 3.17 10.90 22.89
C GLU A 81 1.88 11.51 23.48
N ASN A 82 1.12 12.25 22.67
CA ASN A 82 -0.17 12.83 23.07
C ASN A 82 -1.35 11.83 23.01
N GLY A 83 -1.10 10.57 22.62
CA GLY A 83 -2.10 9.52 22.48
C GLY A 83 -2.88 9.53 21.17
N GLU A 84 -2.71 10.53 20.32
CA GLU A 84 -3.34 10.58 19.00
C GLU A 84 -2.52 9.80 17.96
N LEU A 85 -3.17 9.23 16.95
CA LEU A 85 -2.48 8.53 15.88
C LEU A 85 -1.66 9.51 15.03
N TYR A 86 -0.43 9.13 14.68
CA TYR A 86 0.43 9.93 13.81
C TYR A 86 -0.28 10.26 12.49
N PRO A 87 -0.50 11.53 12.13
CA PRO A 87 -1.30 11.92 10.95
C PRO A 87 -0.44 12.08 9.68
N GLY A 88 0.89 12.10 9.82
CA GLY A 88 1.81 12.45 8.75
C GLY A 88 2.09 11.33 7.74
N PHE A 89 3.08 11.58 6.89
CA PHE A 89 3.57 10.62 5.91
C PHE A 89 5.11 10.59 5.99
N VAL A 90 5.71 9.41 5.89
CA VAL A 90 7.18 9.24 5.90
C VAL A 90 7.69 9.21 4.46
N ALA A 91 8.44 10.23 4.04
CA ALA A 91 8.88 10.39 2.64
C ALA A 91 9.59 9.15 2.06
N ALA A 92 10.46 8.50 2.86
CA ALA A 92 11.16 7.28 2.44
C ALA A 92 10.21 6.10 2.13
N SER A 93 9.07 6.02 2.80
CA SER A 93 8.03 5.03 2.49
C SER A 93 7.27 5.42 1.22
N ALA A 94 7.10 6.72 0.95
CA ALA A 94 6.30 7.25 -0.17
C ALA A 94 6.90 6.87 -1.51
N ASP A 95 8.21 7.13 -1.63
CA ASP A 95 8.97 6.88 -2.85
C ASP A 95 8.84 5.42 -3.30
N LYS A 96 8.79 4.50 -2.34
CA LYS A 96 8.68 3.05 -2.60
C LYS A 96 7.26 2.58 -2.89
N ILE A 97 6.25 3.27 -2.39
CA ILE A 97 4.85 3.00 -2.75
C ILE A 97 4.55 3.43 -4.19
N PHE A 98 5.18 4.50 -4.71
CA PHE A 98 5.01 4.91 -6.11
C PHE A 98 5.56 3.89 -7.12
N GLU A 99 6.47 3.01 -6.70
CA GLU A 99 6.96 1.93 -7.56
C GLU A 99 5.89 0.84 -7.82
N SER A 100 4.70 0.91 -7.20
CA SER A 100 3.59 -0.04 -7.41
C SER A 100 3.01 0.00 -8.84
N THR A 101 3.29 1.04 -9.63
CA THR A 101 2.90 1.16 -11.04
C THR A 101 4.05 0.91 -12.03
N ASN A 102 5.24 0.55 -11.55
CA ASN A 102 6.40 0.26 -12.40
C ASN A 102 6.36 -1.21 -12.85
N GLY A 103 5.58 -1.53 -13.89
CA GLY A 103 5.48 -2.90 -14.42
C GLY A 103 4.85 -3.02 -15.79
#